data_AF-W4EKZ6-F1
#
_entry.id   AF-W4EKZ6-F1
#
_cell.length_a   1.000
_cell.length_b   1.000
_cell.length_c   1.000
_cell.angle_alpha   90.00
_cell.angle_beta   90.00
_cell.angle_gamma   90.00
#
_symmetry.space_group_name_H-M   'P 1'
#
loop_
_entity.id
_entity.type
_entity.pdbx_description
1 polymer ?
#
loop_
_entity_poly.entity_id
_entity_poly.type
_entity_poly.pdbx_seq_one_letter_code
_entity_poly.pdbx_strand_id
1 'polypeptide(L)'
;MIDYFERKIRLRDFEVWDVQIGGQHYAFAILDEFRPATLDDFEIPDLIYEEDDQRVNYVSATYFSDKPVKDEHREILGEFARMLTEHLALSHCEVIIKIYQENPEKAIERMMITKYGFKESDMPLDKLMHFNQE
;
A
#
# COMPACT_ATOMS: atom_id res chain seq x y z
N MET A 1 13.63 13.93 3.89
CA MET A 1 12.38 14.45 3.28
C MET A 1 12.14 13.66 2.00
N ILE A 2 10.90 13.47 1.57
CA ILE A 2 10.60 12.83 0.28
C ILE A 2 11.02 13.79 -0.83
N ASP A 3 11.87 13.33 -1.74
CA ASP A 3 12.41 14.14 -2.84
C ASP A 3 11.52 14.05 -4.09
N TYR A 4 10.79 12.94 -4.25
CA TYR A 4 9.88 12.70 -5.37
C TYR A 4 8.75 11.76 -4.95
N PHE A 5 7.54 12.01 -5.44
CA PHE A 5 6.44 11.04 -5.41
C PHE A 5 5.48 11.23 -6.59
N GLU A 6 4.97 10.14 -7.14
CA GLU A 6 3.99 10.13 -8.24
C GLU A 6 3.06 8.93 -8.12
N ARG A 7 1.77 9.13 -8.38
CA ARG A 7 0.80 8.03 -8.45
C ARG A 7 0.89 7.34 -9.80
N LYS A 8 1.18 6.04 -9.81
CA LYS A 8 1.28 5.22 -11.04
C LYS A 8 -0.01 4.49 -11.37
N ILE A 9 -0.66 3.92 -10.36
CA ILE A 9 -1.89 3.15 -10.52
C ILE A 9 -2.96 3.71 -9.58
N ARG A 10 -4.20 3.84 -10.06
CA ARG A 10 -5.41 4.23 -9.32
C ARG A 10 -6.59 3.41 -9.82
N LEU A 11 -6.83 2.30 -9.15
CA LEU A 11 -8.06 1.51 -9.26
C LEU A 11 -8.98 1.85 -8.08
N ARG A 12 -10.19 1.29 -8.10
CA ARG A 12 -11.21 1.55 -7.06
C ARG A 12 -10.73 1.19 -5.65
N ASP A 13 -10.01 0.09 -5.55
CA ASP A 13 -9.59 -0.57 -4.31
C ASP A 13 -8.07 -0.72 -4.21
N PHE A 14 -7.32 -0.25 -5.20
CA PHE A 14 -5.87 -0.41 -5.27
C PHE A 14 -5.20 0.83 -5.85
N GLU A 15 -4.16 1.28 -5.20
CA GLU A 15 -3.38 2.44 -5.61
C GLU A 15 -1.90 2.14 -5.47
N VAL A 16 -1.09 2.62 -6.42
CA VAL A 16 0.37 2.49 -6.36
C VAL A 16 1.01 3.85 -6.57
N TRP A 17 1.97 4.16 -5.71
CA TRP A 17 2.78 5.36 -5.78
C TRP A 17 4.26 4.99 -5.92
N ASP A 18 4.97 5.70 -6.77
CA ASP A 18 6.43 5.72 -6.78
C ASP A 18 6.89 6.82 -5.81
N VAL A 19 7.83 6.51 -4.93
CA VAL A 19 8.31 7.41 -3.86
C VAL A 19 9.83 7.33 -3.80
N GLN A 20 10.51 8.48 -3.68
CA GLN A 20 11.96 8.56 -3.60
C GLN A 20 12.43 9.35 -2.37
N ILE A 21 13.41 8.80 -1.66
CA ILE A 21 14.09 9.46 -0.54
C ILE A 21 15.60 9.24 -0.67
N GLY A 22 16.38 10.31 -0.73
CA GLY A 22 17.84 10.28 -0.81
C GLY A 22 18.35 9.44 -1.98
N GLY A 23 17.63 9.44 -3.10
CA GLY A 23 17.94 8.63 -4.29
C GLY A 23 17.51 7.15 -4.20
N GLN A 24 16.91 6.68 -3.10
CA GLN A 24 16.36 5.34 -2.98
C GLN A 24 14.87 5.32 -3.38
N HIS A 25 14.51 4.37 -4.23
CA HIS A 25 13.15 4.19 -4.74
C HIS A 25 12.35 3.20 -3.90
N TYR A 26 11.06 3.51 -3.78
CA TYR A 26 10.05 2.73 -3.10
C TYR A 26 8.78 2.70 -3.94
N ALA A 27 8.20 1.52 -4.18
CA ALA A 27 6.81 1.45 -4.60
C ALA A 27 5.93 1.31 -3.37
N PHE A 28 4.94 2.18 -3.23
CA PHE A 28 3.97 2.18 -2.16
C PHE A 28 2.61 1.76 -2.69
N ALA A 29 2.13 0.62 -2.26
CA ALA A 29 0.84 0.06 -2.63
C ALA A 29 -0.18 0.24 -1.49
N ILE A 30 -1.34 0.81 -1.79
CA ILE A 30 -2.50 0.84 -0.89
C ILE A 30 -3.54 -0.10 -1.49
N LEU A 31 -4.02 -1.07 -0.72
CA LEU A 31 -5.02 -2.05 -1.16
C LEU A 31 -6.12 -2.21 -0.09
N ASP A 32 -7.36 -2.08 -0.52
CA ASP A 32 -8.53 -2.49 0.26
C ASP A 32 -8.70 -4.02 0.17
N GLU A 33 -8.63 -4.68 1.33
CA GLU A 33 -8.72 -6.14 1.41
C GLU A 33 -10.16 -6.65 1.49
N PHE A 34 -11.15 -5.76 1.66
CA PHE A 34 -12.58 -6.09 1.80
C PHE A 34 -12.87 -7.15 2.88
N ARG A 35 -12.11 -7.10 3.97
CA ARG A 35 -12.26 -7.98 5.14
C ARG A 35 -11.70 -7.29 6.38
N PRO A 36 -12.09 -7.69 7.59
CA PRO A 36 -11.39 -7.29 8.81
C PRO A 36 -9.93 -7.75 8.82
N ALA A 37 -9.09 -7.05 9.59
CA ALA A 37 -7.71 -7.46 9.83
C ALA A 37 -7.69 -8.71 10.73
N THR A 38 -6.73 -9.58 10.49
CA THR A 38 -6.46 -10.78 11.30
C THR A 38 -5.10 -10.63 11.98
N LEU A 39 -4.82 -11.44 13.01
CA LEU A 39 -3.52 -11.38 13.70
C LEU A 39 -2.34 -11.63 12.75
N ASP A 40 -2.52 -12.48 11.74
CA ASP A 40 -1.51 -12.75 10.70
C ASP A 40 -1.18 -11.50 9.84
N ASP A 41 -2.05 -10.49 9.84
CA ASP A 41 -1.80 -9.25 9.12
C ASP A 41 -0.86 -8.32 9.89
N PHE A 42 -0.66 -8.52 11.19
CA PHE A 42 0.27 -7.73 12.00
C PHE A 42 1.64 -8.41 12.03
N GLU A 43 2.70 -7.64 11.80
CA GLU A 43 4.08 -8.15 11.88
C GLU A 43 4.56 -8.32 13.34
N ILE A 44 3.69 -8.04 14.32
CA ILE A 44 3.98 -8.14 15.76
C ILE A 44 3.00 -9.15 16.40
N PRO A 45 3.47 -10.32 16.87
CA PRO A 45 2.62 -11.37 17.42
C PRO A 45 1.88 -11.00 18.73
N ASP A 46 2.35 -9.98 19.44
CA ASP A 46 1.94 -9.70 20.82
C ASP A 46 0.97 -8.51 20.97
N LEU A 47 0.38 -8.01 19.87
CA LEU A 47 -0.69 -7.02 20.00
C LEU A 47 -1.95 -7.70 20.54
N ILE A 48 -2.29 -7.42 21.80
CA ILE A 48 -3.58 -7.80 22.38
C ILE A 48 -4.65 -6.92 21.72
N TYR A 49 -5.24 -7.40 20.63
CA TYR A 49 -6.50 -6.88 20.12
C TYR A 49 -7.65 -7.58 20.84
N GLU A 50 -8.50 -6.82 21.51
CA GLU A 50 -9.82 -7.32 21.89
C GLU A 50 -10.66 -7.43 20.61
N GLU A 51 -11.39 -8.53 20.41
CA GLU A 51 -12.19 -8.76 19.19
C GLU A 51 -13.18 -7.61 18.91
N ASP A 52 -13.63 -6.92 19.96
CA ASP A 52 -14.55 -5.77 19.88
C ASP A 52 -13.89 -4.47 19.34
N ASP A 53 -12.55 -4.39 19.31
CA ASP A 53 -11.79 -3.26 18.75
C ASP A 53 -11.43 -3.46 17.27
N GLN A 54 -11.79 -4.60 16.67
CA GLN A 54 -11.53 -4.84 15.26
C GLN A 54 -12.39 -3.96 14.36
N ARG A 55 -11.72 -3.17 13.55
CA ARG A 55 -12.33 -2.34 12.52
C ARG A 55 -12.94 -3.19 11.42
N VAL A 56 -13.99 -2.66 10.79
CA VAL A 56 -14.84 -3.40 9.83
C VAL A 56 -14.09 -3.76 8.55
N ASN A 57 -13.05 -3.00 8.21
CA ASN A 57 -12.28 -3.22 6.99
C ASN A 57 -10.78 -3.06 7.21
N TYR A 58 -9.97 -3.83 6.49
CA TYR A 58 -8.51 -3.79 6.49
C TYR A 58 -8.00 -3.18 5.18
N VAL A 59 -7.12 -2.20 5.32
CA VAL A 59 -6.36 -1.59 4.22
C VAL A 59 -4.88 -1.89 4.42
N SER A 60 -4.28 -2.58 3.45
CA SER A 60 -2.84 -2.85 3.45
C SER A 60 -2.10 -1.69 2.78
N ALA A 61 -1.13 -1.12 3.48
CA ALA A 61 -0.30 0.00 3.01
C ALA A 61 1.16 -0.46 2.95
N THR A 62 1.59 -0.97 1.81
CA THR A 62 2.84 -1.75 1.69
C THR A 62 3.89 -1.03 0.87
N TYR A 63 5.08 -0.84 1.42
CA TYR A 63 6.25 -0.38 0.68
C TYR A 63 7.10 -1.56 0.20
N PHE A 64 7.57 -1.47 -1.04
CA PHE A 64 8.54 -2.38 -1.64
C PHE A 64 9.78 -1.62 -2.07
N SER A 65 10.96 -2.15 -1.80
CA SER A 65 12.24 -1.62 -2.27
C SER A 65 13.23 -2.74 -2.55
N ASP A 66 13.98 -2.63 -3.64
CA ASP A 66 15.07 -3.58 -3.96
C ASP A 66 16.16 -3.60 -2.87
N LYS A 67 16.32 -2.47 -2.17
CA LYS A 67 17.34 -2.27 -1.13
C LYS A 67 16.68 -2.26 0.25
N PRO A 68 17.40 -2.70 1.30
CA PRO A 68 16.93 -2.54 2.67
C PRO A 68 16.53 -1.08 2.95
N VAL A 69 15.42 -0.91 3.65
CA VAL A 69 14.95 0.43 4.04
C VAL A 69 15.84 0.94 5.17
N LYS A 70 16.41 2.13 4.97
CA LYS A 70 17.20 2.79 6.00
C LYS A 70 16.32 3.22 7.16
N ASP A 71 16.85 3.19 8.37
CA ASP A 71 16.09 3.57 9.56
C ASP A 71 15.61 5.03 9.50
N GLU A 72 16.45 5.93 8.97
CA GLU A 72 16.09 7.34 8.71
C GLU A 72 14.89 7.52 7.75
N HIS A 73 14.63 6.54 6.87
CA HIS A 73 13.51 6.61 5.94
C HIS A 73 12.22 6.04 6.55
N ARG A 74 12.30 5.15 7.56
CA ARG A 74 11.13 4.45 8.12
C ARG A 74 10.08 5.41 8.67
N GLU A 75 10.52 6.42 9.42
CA GLU A 75 9.63 7.45 9.98
C GLU A 75 8.94 8.26 8.87
N ILE A 76 9.73 8.72 7.88
CA ILE A 76 9.24 9.50 6.74
C ILE A 76 8.21 8.72 5.92
N LEU A 77 8.49 7.45 5.63
CA LEU A 77 7.57 6.57 4.90
C LEU A 77 6.30 6.29 5.70
N GLY A 78 6.42 6.14 7.03
CA GLY A 78 5.28 5.98 7.93
C GLY A 78 4.37 7.20 7.94
N GLU A 79 4.94 8.41 8.01
CA GLU A 79 4.19 9.66 7.95
C GLU A 79 3.51 9.86 6.59
N PHE A 80 4.20 9.56 5.49
CA PHE A 80 3.64 9.67 4.15
C PHE A 80 2.48 8.69 3.93
N ALA A 81 2.62 7.45 4.36
CA ALA A 81 1.54 6.47 4.30
C ALA A 81 0.34 6.94 5.11
N ARG A 82 0.57 7.42 6.34
CA ARG A 82 -0.49 7.96 7.20
C ARG A 82 -1.21 9.14 6.54
N MET A 83 -0.47 10.07 5.93
CA MET A 83 -1.05 11.21 5.23
C MET A 83 -1.98 10.76 4.09
N LEU A 84 -1.61 9.74 3.33
CA LEU A 84 -2.43 9.22 2.23
C LEU A 84 -3.64 8.41 2.72
N THR A 85 -3.53 7.71 3.84
CA THR A 85 -4.58 6.81 4.36
C THR A 85 -5.38 7.40 5.53
N GLU A 86 -5.15 8.64 5.94
CA GLU A 86 -5.76 9.26 7.13
C GLU A 86 -7.30 9.21 7.06
N HIS A 87 -7.87 9.54 5.91
CA HIS A 87 -9.31 9.52 5.68
C HIS A 87 -9.93 8.11 5.81
N LEU A 88 -9.17 7.06 5.47
CA LEU A 88 -9.60 5.66 5.63
C LEU A 88 -9.57 5.26 7.11
N ALA A 89 -8.54 5.69 7.84
CA ALA A 89 -8.44 5.49 9.28
C ALA A 89 -9.50 6.29 10.07
N LEU A 90 -10.13 7.31 9.50
CA LEU A 90 -11.30 7.96 10.10
C LEU A 90 -12.60 7.22 9.80
N SER A 91 -12.63 6.40 8.75
CA SER A 91 -13.82 5.70 8.23
C SER A 91 -13.95 4.26 8.74
N HIS A 92 -13.47 3.98 9.97
CA HIS A 92 -13.46 2.63 10.55
C HIS A 92 -12.69 1.56 9.74
N CYS A 93 -11.62 1.94 9.04
CA CYS A 93 -10.67 0.98 8.45
C CYS A 93 -9.42 0.82 9.31
N GLU A 94 -8.93 -0.40 9.49
CA GLU A 94 -7.62 -0.71 10.06
C GLU A 94 -6.59 -0.53 8.94
N VAL A 95 -5.62 0.36 9.12
CA VAL A 95 -4.58 0.58 8.11
C VAL A 95 -3.26 0.06 8.67
N ILE A 96 -2.75 -1.01 8.06
CA ILE A 96 -1.48 -1.62 8.50
C ILE A 96 -0.41 -1.30 7.48
N ILE A 97 0.63 -0.61 7.94
CA ILE A 97 1.79 -0.23 7.12
C ILE A 97 2.83 -1.35 7.19
N LYS A 98 3.26 -1.86 6.04
CA LYS A 98 4.27 -2.92 5.92
C LYS A 98 5.41 -2.48 5.02
N ILE A 99 6.60 -3.00 5.26
CA ILE A 99 7.80 -2.64 4.49
C ILE A 99 8.56 -3.90 4.13
N TYR A 100 8.62 -4.22 2.84
CA TYR A 100 9.33 -5.39 2.33
C TYR A 100 10.54 -5.02 1.48
N GLN A 101 11.62 -5.77 1.68
CA GLN A 101 12.74 -5.76 0.77
C GLN A 101 12.45 -6.73 -0.38
N GLU A 102 11.86 -6.21 -1.43
CA GLU A 102 11.49 -6.95 -2.63
C GLU A 102 11.54 -6.03 -3.85
N ASN A 103 11.80 -6.60 -5.02
CA ASN A 103 11.75 -5.86 -6.27
C ASN A 103 10.36 -5.21 -6.48
N PRO A 104 10.28 -3.88 -6.56
CA PRO A 104 9.00 -3.16 -6.62
C PRO A 104 8.12 -3.58 -7.81
N GLU A 105 8.69 -3.64 -9.01
CA GLU A 105 7.94 -3.99 -10.22
C GLU A 105 7.32 -5.39 -10.13
N LYS A 106 8.12 -6.38 -9.70
CA LYS A 106 7.64 -7.76 -9.53
C LYS A 106 6.59 -7.89 -8.42
N ALA A 107 6.74 -7.15 -7.33
CA ALA A 107 5.78 -7.16 -6.23
C ALA A 107 4.42 -6.62 -6.68
N ILE A 108 4.41 -5.46 -7.36
CA ILE A 108 3.19 -4.86 -7.90
C ILE A 108 2.55 -5.77 -8.97
N GLU A 109 3.34 -6.32 -9.89
CA GLU A 109 2.86 -7.25 -10.90
C GLU A 109 2.18 -8.48 -10.27
N ARG A 110 2.81 -9.08 -9.24
CA ARG A 110 2.20 -10.21 -8.51
C ARG A 110 0.89 -9.80 -7.85
N MET A 111 0.84 -8.64 -7.19
CA MET A 111 -0.40 -8.15 -6.56
C MET A 111 -1.51 -8.00 -7.59
N MET A 112 -1.21 -7.40 -8.74
CA MET A 112 -2.19 -7.22 -9.83
C MET A 112 -2.70 -8.54 -10.40
N ILE A 113 -1.79 -9.49 -10.68
CA ILE A 113 -2.19 -10.82 -11.17
C ILE A 113 -3.06 -11.53 -10.14
N THR A 114 -2.70 -11.46 -8.86
CA THR A 114 -3.40 -12.17 -7.79
C THR A 114 -4.80 -11.61 -7.56
N LYS A 115 -4.94 -10.28 -7.53
CA LYS A 115 -6.22 -9.61 -7.22
C LYS A 115 -7.13 -9.48 -8.43
N TYR A 116 -6.55 -9.22 -9.60
CA TYR A 116 -7.31 -8.85 -10.80
C TYR A 116 -7.14 -9.80 -11.99
N GLY A 117 -6.19 -10.73 -11.95
CA GLY A 117 -5.96 -11.72 -13.00
C GLY A 117 -5.20 -11.21 -14.23
N PHE A 118 -4.63 -10.00 -14.18
CA PHE A 118 -3.84 -9.42 -15.29
C PHE A 118 -2.67 -8.57 -14.78
N LYS A 119 -1.69 -8.32 -15.66
CA LYS A 119 -0.52 -7.46 -15.41
C LYS A 119 -0.85 -6.00 -15.73
N GLU A 120 -0.09 -5.05 -15.19
CA GLU A 120 -0.23 -3.63 -15.53
C GLU A 120 -0.20 -3.39 -17.06
N SER A 121 0.75 -4.02 -17.76
CA SER A 121 0.90 -3.90 -19.22
C SER A 121 -0.26 -4.49 -20.02
N ASP A 122 -1.05 -5.37 -19.42
CA ASP A 122 -2.22 -6.01 -20.02
C ASP A 122 -3.53 -5.32 -19.58
N MET A 123 -3.45 -4.17 -18.91
CA MET A 123 -4.62 -3.48 -18.37
C MET A 123 -5.62 -3.14 -19.49
N PRO A 124 -6.86 -3.65 -19.42
CA PRO A 124 -7.88 -3.36 -20.41
C PRO A 124 -8.16 -1.84 -20.52
N LEU A 125 -8.24 -1.33 -21.75
CA LEU A 125 -8.48 0.10 -22.03
C LEU A 125 -9.76 0.64 -21.38
N ASP A 126 -10.79 -0.19 -21.22
CA ASP A 126 -12.03 0.13 -20.51
C ASP A 126 -11.83 0.36 -19.01
N LYS A 127 -10.81 -0.27 -18.39
CA LYS A 127 -10.41 0.01 -17.00
C LYS A 127 -9.53 1.25 -16.87
N LEU A 128 -8.77 1.60 -17.91
CA LEU A 128 -7.98 2.84 -17.98
C LEU A 128 -8.86 4.10 -18.11
N MET A 129 -10.08 3.99 -18.64
CA MET A 129 -11.02 5.12 -18.76
C MET A 129 -11.42 5.73 -17.41
N HIS A 130 -11.36 4.95 -16.32
CA HIS A 130 -11.67 5.43 -14.97
C HIS A 130 -10.51 6.18 -14.28
N PHE A 131 -9.32 6.24 -14.89
CA PHE A 131 -8.18 6.98 -14.36
C PHE A 131 -8.22 8.48 -14.68
N ASN A 132 -9.02 8.88 -15.68
CA ASN A 132 -9.10 10.26 -16.16
C ASN A 132 -10.29 11.06 -15.60
N GLN A 133 -11.01 10.55 -14.59
CA GLN A 133 -12.14 11.26 -13.99
C GLN A 133 -11.90 11.53 -12.49
N GLU A 134 -11.43 12.77 -12.27
CA GLU A 134 -11.39 13.60 -11.05
C GLU A 134 -10.53 13.16 -9.84
#